data_AF-A0A0G0SDZ4-F1
#
_entry.id   AF-A0A0G0SDZ4-F1
#
_cell.length_a   1.000
_cell.length_b   1.000
_cell.length_c   1.000
_cell.angle_alpha   90.00
_cell.angle_beta   90.00
_cell.angle_gamma   90.00
#
_symmetry.space_group_name_H-M   'P 1'
#
loop_
_entity.id
_entity.type
_entity.pdbx_description
1 polymer ?
#
loop_
_entity_poly.entity_id
_entity_poly.type
_entity_poly.pdbx_seq_one_letter_code
_entity_poly.pdbx_strand_id
1 'polypeptide(L)'
;MSSLPDWLEPLVRLEDFNGDAEAYIARLFEIFERDFIKSSPAFRGKRVLFDKKDDGGKPQAFTHITTEENWQTKEREICLRRCERIAWIKAVIENENDQKVLVWEKEQKTGKRWATRTFLFLEEGDFLVILQEIKHGHYLITAIYVDNPNQKRKHLKAHASYKKANP
;
A
#
# COMPACT_ATOMS: atom_id res chain seq x y z
N MET A 1 -7.16 11.42 21.78
CA MET A 1 -7.37 11.99 20.43
C MET A 1 -6.73 11.03 19.46
N SER A 2 -7.41 10.63 18.39
CA SER A 2 -6.81 9.73 17.38
C SER A 2 -5.58 10.43 16.80
N SER A 3 -4.40 9.79 16.86
CA SER A 3 -3.18 10.32 16.24
C SER A 3 -3.19 10.18 14.71
N LEU A 4 -4.13 9.39 14.19
CA LEU A 4 -4.32 9.20 12.76
C LEU A 4 -4.78 10.50 12.07
N PRO A 5 -4.34 10.74 10.82
CA PRO A 5 -4.88 11.80 9.98
C PRO A 5 -6.40 11.70 9.80
N ASP A 6 -7.05 12.86 9.66
CA ASP A 6 -8.50 13.03 9.44
C ASP A 6 -8.93 12.71 8.01
N TRP A 7 -8.01 12.75 7.04
CA TRP A 7 -8.23 12.33 5.66
C TRP A 7 -8.26 10.81 5.45
N LEU A 8 -8.06 10.00 6.49
CA LEU A 8 -8.18 8.56 6.40
C LEU A 8 -9.64 8.11 6.50
N GLU A 9 -10.02 7.21 5.60
CA GLU A 9 -11.28 6.48 5.73
C GLU A 9 -11.24 5.53 6.93
N PRO A 10 -12.39 5.23 7.56
CA PRO A 10 -12.47 4.19 8.59
C PRO A 10 -11.93 2.84 8.10
N LEU A 11 -11.42 2.04 9.04
CA LEU A 11 -11.04 0.66 8.74
C LEU A 11 -12.26 -0.14 8.32
N VAL A 12 -12.11 -0.98 7.29
CA VAL A 12 -13.16 -1.91 6.83
C VAL A 12 -12.92 -3.25 7.50
N ARG A 13 -13.69 -3.60 8.53
CA ARG A 13 -13.41 -4.78 9.34
C ARG A 13 -14.29 -5.96 8.93
N LEU A 14 -13.77 -7.18 9.07
CA LEU A 14 -14.56 -8.39 8.79
C LEU A 14 -15.79 -8.49 9.71
N GLU A 15 -15.65 -7.98 10.92
CA GLU A 15 -16.72 -7.91 11.92
C GLU A 15 -17.90 -7.03 11.47
N ASP A 16 -17.66 -6.01 10.64
CA ASP A 16 -18.72 -5.17 10.06
C ASP A 16 -19.63 -5.98 9.11
N PHE A 17 -19.18 -7.16 8.70
CA PHE A 17 -19.89 -8.12 7.83
C PHE A 17 -20.32 -9.38 8.60
N ASN A 18 -20.38 -9.33 9.94
CA ASN A 18 -20.74 -10.47 10.79
C ASN A 18 -19.87 -11.73 10.55
N GLY A 19 -18.61 -11.56 10.10
CA GLY A 19 -17.73 -12.69 9.79
C GLY A 19 -17.94 -13.30 8.39
N ASP A 20 -18.82 -12.73 7.56
CA ASP A 20 -19.01 -13.18 6.18
C ASP A 20 -17.81 -12.78 5.30
N ALA A 21 -16.97 -13.77 5.01
CA ALA A 21 -15.77 -13.58 4.21
C ALA A 21 -16.08 -13.21 2.76
N GLU A 22 -17.16 -13.73 2.17
CA GLU A 22 -17.50 -13.44 0.77
C GLU A 22 -17.96 -11.99 0.64
N ALA A 23 -18.88 -11.56 1.51
CA ALA A 23 -19.35 -10.17 1.56
C ALA A 23 -18.20 -9.19 1.85
N TYR A 24 -17.30 -9.56 2.77
CA TYR A 24 -16.12 -8.75 3.08
C TYR A 24 -15.19 -8.59 1.88
N ILE A 25 -14.80 -9.69 1.21
CA ILE A 25 -13.93 -9.62 0.03
C ILE A 25 -14.60 -8.86 -1.11
N ALA A 26 -15.92 -9.02 -1.30
CA ALA A 26 -16.67 -8.24 -2.29
C ALA A 26 -16.57 -6.73 -1.99
N ARG A 27 -16.75 -6.33 -0.72
CA ARG A 27 -16.60 -4.93 -0.32
C ARG A 27 -15.19 -4.39 -0.57
N LEU A 28 -14.16 -5.14 -0.22
CA LEU A 28 -12.77 -4.72 -0.49
C LEU A 28 -12.54 -4.53 -1.98
N PHE A 29 -13.10 -5.42 -2.81
CA PHE A 29 -12.99 -5.32 -4.25
C PHE A 29 -13.71 -4.07 -4.80
N GLU A 30 -14.89 -3.71 -4.27
CA GLU A 30 -15.57 -2.46 -4.63
C GLU A 30 -14.71 -1.21 -4.34
N ILE A 31 -14.01 -1.19 -3.20
CA ILE A 31 -13.10 -0.10 -2.84
C ILE A 31 -11.92 -0.05 -3.81
N PHE A 32 -11.33 -1.21 -4.12
CA PHE A 32 -10.26 -1.29 -5.11
C PHE A 32 -10.74 -0.81 -6.50
N GLU A 33 -11.94 -1.21 -6.92
CA GLU A 33 -12.53 -0.75 -8.17
C GLU A 33 -12.71 0.78 -8.17
N ARG A 34 -13.29 1.34 -7.11
CA ARG A 34 -13.47 2.79 -6.95
C ARG A 34 -12.14 3.53 -7.09
N ASP A 35 -11.10 3.03 -6.41
CA ASP A 35 -9.85 3.76 -6.23
C ASP A 35 -8.83 3.57 -7.36
N PHE A 36 -8.82 2.39 -8.00
CA PHE A 36 -7.78 2.04 -8.97
C PHE A 36 -8.32 1.73 -10.36
N ILE A 37 -9.56 1.26 -10.50
CA ILE A 37 -10.14 0.90 -11.81
C ILE A 37 -10.97 2.05 -12.40
N LYS A 38 -11.94 2.56 -11.64
CA LYS A 38 -12.85 3.65 -11.99
C LYS A 38 -12.18 5.01 -11.81
N SER A 39 -11.20 5.10 -10.91
CA SER A 39 -10.30 6.25 -10.75
C SER A 39 -8.84 5.79 -10.73
N SER A 40 -7.89 6.71 -10.51
CA SER A 40 -6.47 6.39 -10.42
C SER A 40 -5.83 7.42 -9.49
N PRO A 41 -5.16 7.01 -8.41
CA PRO A 41 -4.50 7.96 -7.52
C PRO A 41 -3.41 8.73 -8.27
N ALA A 42 -3.08 9.92 -7.79
CA ALA A 42 -1.94 10.68 -8.29
C ALA A 42 -0.87 10.80 -7.20
N PHE A 43 0.35 10.37 -7.51
CA PHE A 43 1.54 10.65 -6.69
C PHE A 43 2.34 11.76 -7.39
N ARG A 44 2.52 12.91 -6.74
CA ARG A 44 3.22 14.08 -7.30
C ARG A 44 2.70 14.48 -8.68
N GLY A 45 1.37 14.49 -8.84
CA GLY A 45 0.69 14.82 -10.09
C GLY A 45 0.80 13.77 -11.20
N LYS A 46 1.47 12.63 -10.96
CA LYS A 46 1.56 11.51 -11.93
C LYS A 46 0.67 10.35 -11.48
N ARG A 47 -0.02 9.74 -12.44
CA ARG A 47 -0.93 8.61 -12.18
C ARG A 47 -0.19 7.41 -11.57
N VAL A 48 -0.86 6.78 -10.61
CA VAL A 48 -0.49 5.48 -10.07
C VAL A 48 -1.38 4.42 -10.72
N LEU A 49 -0.73 3.50 -11.41
CA LEU A 49 -1.32 2.34 -12.06
C LEU A 49 -1.12 1.09 -11.19
N PHE A 50 -1.75 -0.01 -11.56
CA PHE A 50 -1.59 -1.30 -10.91
C PHE A 50 -1.35 -2.38 -11.98
N ASP A 51 -0.79 -3.53 -11.58
CA ASP A 51 -0.65 -4.67 -12.50
C ASP A 51 -2.03 -5.29 -12.77
N LYS A 52 -2.47 -5.21 -14.02
CA LYS A 52 -3.78 -5.67 -14.50
C LYS A 52 -3.82 -7.16 -14.82
N LYS A 53 -2.69 -7.88 -14.69
CA LYS A 53 -2.70 -9.34 -14.87
C LYS A 53 -3.77 -9.95 -13.99
N ASP A 54 -4.55 -10.83 -14.58
CA ASP A 54 -5.63 -11.53 -13.91
C ASP A 54 -5.07 -12.80 -13.24
N ASP A 55 -5.46 -13.05 -11.99
CA ASP A 55 -5.09 -14.24 -11.21
C ASP A 55 -6.25 -15.20 -10.92
N GLY A 56 -7.32 -15.14 -11.72
CA GLY A 56 -8.48 -16.04 -11.60
C GLY A 56 -9.80 -15.29 -11.38
N GLY A 57 -9.97 -14.14 -12.03
CA GLY A 57 -11.13 -13.26 -11.95
C GLY A 57 -10.87 -11.96 -11.18
N LYS A 58 -9.68 -11.75 -10.61
CA LYS A 58 -9.29 -10.51 -9.93
C LYS A 58 -7.91 -10.02 -10.41
N PRO A 59 -7.65 -8.70 -10.40
CA PRO A 59 -6.32 -8.21 -10.71
C PRO A 59 -5.30 -8.69 -9.68
N GLN A 60 -4.14 -9.16 -10.13
CA GLN A 60 -3.02 -9.60 -9.31
C GLN A 60 -2.64 -8.55 -8.25
N ALA A 61 -2.75 -7.26 -8.59
CA ALA A 61 -2.51 -6.18 -7.64
C ALA A 61 -3.47 -6.23 -6.44
N PHE A 62 -4.75 -6.54 -6.65
CA PHE A 62 -5.75 -6.68 -5.58
C PHE A 62 -5.37 -7.83 -4.64
N THR A 63 -4.99 -8.98 -5.20
CA THR A 63 -4.52 -10.11 -4.39
C THR A 63 -3.25 -9.74 -3.63
N HIS A 64 -2.29 -9.09 -4.27
CA HIS A 64 -1.02 -8.68 -3.65
C HIS A 64 -1.16 -7.70 -2.47
N ILE A 65 -2.19 -6.85 -2.47
CA ILE A 65 -2.45 -5.90 -1.39
C ILE A 65 -3.37 -6.47 -0.29
N THR A 66 -4.16 -7.52 -0.57
CA THR A 66 -5.06 -8.14 0.42
C THR A 66 -4.50 -9.40 1.07
N THR A 67 -3.44 -9.98 0.49
CA THR A 67 -2.81 -11.21 0.99
C THR A 67 -1.34 -11.01 1.36
N GLU A 68 -0.79 -11.94 2.13
CA GLU A 68 0.63 -12.08 2.40
C GLU A 68 1.11 -13.51 2.16
N GLU A 69 2.41 -13.68 1.89
CA GLU A 69 2.99 -15.00 1.68
C GLU A 69 3.22 -15.68 3.03
N ASN A 70 2.64 -16.86 3.20
CA ASN A 70 2.93 -17.74 4.32
C ASN A 70 4.38 -18.23 4.21
N TRP A 71 5.17 -18.01 5.26
CA TRP A 71 6.60 -18.30 5.24
C TRP A 71 6.92 -19.80 5.10
N GLN A 72 6.02 -20.68 5.54
CA GLN A 72 6.15 -22.14 5.49
C GLN A 72 5.70 -22.69 4.14
N THR A 73 4.45 -22.40 3.75
CA THR A 73 3.82 -23.03 2.57
C THR A 73 4.17 -22.31 1.27
N LYS A 74 4.62 -21.05 1.34
CA LYS A 74 4.80 -20.14 0.19
C LYS A 74 3.50 -19.79 -0.51
N GLU A 75 2.37 -20.16 0.06
CA GLU A 75 1.05 -19.80 -0.44
C GLU A 75 0.67 -18.40 0.04
N ARG A 76 -0.22 -17.73 -0.70
CA ARG A 76 -0.73 -16.42 -0.30
C ARG A 76 -2.01 -16.59 0.51
N GLU A 77 -2.03 -16.02 1.71
CA GLU A 77 -3.16 -16.07 2.63
C GLU A 77 -3.71 -14.66 2.87
N ILE A 78 -5.01 -14.55 3.14
CA ILE A 78 -5.66 -13.27 3.43
C ILE A 78 -5.03 -12.64 4.67
N CYS A 79 -4.59 -11.39 4.54
CA CYS A 79 -4.05 -10.61 5.65
C CYS A 79 -5.08 -9.57 6.07
N LEU A 80 -5.84 -9.88 7.13
CA LEU A 80 -6.92 -9.00 7.62
C LEU A 80 -6.44 -7.56 7.86
N ARG A 81 -5.23 -7.37 8.39
CA ARG A 81 -4.68 -6.03 8.66
C ARG A 81 -4.44 -5.21 7.41
N ARG A 82 -4.08 -5.84 6.29
CA ARG A 82 -3.97 -5.15 5.00
C ARG A 82 -5.34 -4.87 4.41
N CYS A 83 -6.23 -5.85 4.46
CA CYS A 83 -7.61 -5.71 3.99
C CYS A 83 -8.32 -4.54 4.66
N GLU A 84 -8.22 -4.43 5.98
CA GLU A 84 -8.83 -3.35 6.78
C GLU A 84 -8.43 -1.95 6.30
N ARG A 85 -7.25 -1.82 5.68
CA ARG A 85 -6.63 -0.56 5.28
C ARG A 85 -6.62 -0.36 3.76
N ILE A 86 -7.44 -1.10 3.01
CA ILE A 86 -7.40 -1.02 1.53
C ILE A 86 -7.69 0.40 1.01
N ALA A 87 -8.63 1.11 1.64
CA ALA A 87 -8.96 2.51 1.31
C ALA A 87 -7.81 3.48 1.63
N TRP A 88 -6.95 3.13 2.60
CA TRP A 88 -5.82 3.97 2.99
C TRP A 88 -4.77 4.07 1.90
N ILE A 89 -4.70 3.10 0.97
CA ILE A 89 -3.66 3.08 -0.07
C ILE A 89 -3.77 4.34 -0.94
N LYS A 90 -4.96 4.65 -1.45
CA LYS A 90 -5.19 5.87 -2.24
C LYS A 90 -4.94 7.12 -1.40
N ALA A 91 -5.50 7.15 -0.18
CA ALA A 91 -5.38 8.30 0.70
C ALA A 91 -3.92 8.64 1.03
N VAL A 92 -3.09 7.65 1.35
CA VAL A 92 -1.65 7.84 1.61
C VAL A 92 -0.89 8.29 0.36
N ILE A 93 -1.28 7.82 -0.82
CA ILE A 93 -0.66 8.25 -2.09
C ILE A 93 -0.95 9.72 -2.39
N GLU A 94 -2.19 10.15 -2.19
CA GLU A 94 -2.67 11.50 -2.55
C GLU A 94 -2.36 12.56 -1.47
N ASN A 95 -1.98 12.14 -0.27
CA ASN A 95 -1.55 13.00 0.83
C ASN A 95 -0.04 12.84 1.12
N GLU A 96 0.77 12.63 0.08
CA GLU A 96 2.21 12.42 0.21
C GLU A 96 2.98 13.61 0.78
N ASN A 97 2.38 14.81 0.73
CA ASN A 97 2.94 16.04 1.27
C ASN A 97 2.56 16.29 2.75
N ASP A 98 1.67 15.47 3.32
CA ASP A 98 1.34 15.55 4.74
C ASP A 98 2.55 15.12 5.58
N GLN A 99 2.85 15.86 6.65
CA GLN A 99 4.00 15.60 7.53
C GLN A 99 3.93 14.23 8.23
N LYS A 100 2.74 13.62 8.31
CA LYS A 100 2.52 12.28 8.85
C LYS A 100 2.91 11.16 7.88
N VAL A 101 3.12 11.48 6.59
CA VAL A 101 3.55 10.52 5.57
C VAL A 101 5.05 10.70 5.32
N LEU A 102 5.83 9.73 5.81
CA LEU A 102 7.27 9.71 5.58
C LEU A 102 7.55 9.14 4.19
N VAL A 103 8.17 9.94 3.32
CA VAL A 103 8.46 9.55 1.93
C VAL A 103 9.96 9.41 1.71
N TRP A 104 10.39 8.28 1.14
CA TRP A 104 11.77 8.12 0.67
C TRP A 104 11.83 7.26 -0.58
N GLU A 105 12.92 7.40 -1.32
CA GLU A 105 13.16 6.67 -2.56
C GLU A 105 14.40 5.78 -2.45
N LYS A 106 14.37 4.67 -3.17
CA LYS A 106 15.49 3.76 -3.28
C LYS A 106 15.56 3.15 -4.68
N GLU A 107 16.72 3.24 -5.31
CA GLU A 107 17.00 2.47 -6.51
C GLU A 107 17.18 0.99 -6.18
N GLN A 108 16.55 0.14 -6.99
CA GLN A 108 16.71 -1.30 -6.87
C GLN A 108 16.64 -1.99 -8.23
N LYS A 109 17.37 -3.10 -8.33
CA LYS A 109 17.37 -3.95 -9.51
C LYS A 109 16.05 -4.72 -9.61
N THR A 110 15.32 -4.50 -10.69
CA THR A 110 14.09 -5.22 -11.05
C THR A 110 14.35 -5.99 -12.34
N GLY A 111 14.68 -7.28 -12.20
CA GLY A 111 15.17 -8.10 -13.31
C GLY A 111 16.52 -7.59 -13.85
N LYS A 112 16.55 -7.19 -15.14
CA LYS A 112 17.76 -6.66 -15.79
C LYS A 112 17.86 -5.12 -15.75
N ARG A 113 16.88 -4.42 -15.17
CA ARG A 113 16.82 -2.95 -15.17
C ARG A 113 16.88 -2.40 -13.75
N TRP A 114 17.35 -1.17 -13.62
CA TRP A 114 17.20 -0.38 -12.39
C TRP A 114 15.86 0.32 -12.41
N ALA A 115 15.19 0.38 -11.27
CA ALA A 115 13.97 1.13 -11.07
C ALA A 115 13.99 1.78 -9.69
N THR A 116 13.44 2.99 -9.60
CA THR A 116 13.24 3.69 -8.34
C THR A 116 11.97 3.17 -7.68
N ARG A 117 12.08 2.73 -6.43
CA ARG A 117 10.92 2.52 -5.56
C ARG A 117 10.75 3.70 -4.63
N THR A 118 9.51 4.20 -4.58
CA THR A 118 9.09 5.19 -3.60
C THR A 118 8.33 4.48 -2.49
N PHE A 119 8.64 4.83 -1.26
CA PHE A 119 8.02 4.31 -0.05
C PHE A 119 7.27 5.44 0.63
N LEU A 120 5.99 5.24 0.91
CA LEU A 120 5.14 6.18 1.64
C LEU A 120 4.70 5.51 2.93
N PHE A 121 5.27 5.93 4.06
CA PHE A 121 5.01 5.32 5.36
C PHE A 121 4.20 6.26 6.24
N LEU A 122 2.98 5.84 6.54
CA LEU A 122 2.16 6.45 7.57
C LEU A 122 2.53 5.85 8.92
N GLU A 123 3.39 6.54 9.68
CA GLU A 123 4.01 6.01 10.90
C GLU A 123 3.00 5.71 12.01
N GLU A 124 2.02 6.59 12.22
CA GLU A 124 0.97 6.43 13.23
C GLU A 124 -0.01 5.29 12.89
N GLY A 125 -0.13 4.95 11.60
CA GLY A 125 -1.00 3.88 11.11
C GLY A 125 -0.30 2.53 10.91
N ASP A 126 1.02 2.48 11.15
CA ASP A 126 1.88 1.34 10.82
C ASP A 126 1.64 0.82 9.39
N PHE A 127 1.47 1.74 8.44
CA PHE A 127 1.03 1.40 7.09
C PHE A 127 1.99 1.95 6.04
N LEU A 128 2.50 1.06 5.21
CA LEU A 128 3.47 1.39 4.16
C LEU A 128 2.91 1.07 2.79
N VAL A 129 2.90 2.08 1.91
CA VAL A 129 2.60 1.93 0.49
C VAL A 129 3.90 1.99 -0.30
N ILE A 130 4.07 1.08 -1.26
CA ILE A 130 5.27 1.01 -2.10
C ILE A 130 4.88 1.20 -3.55
N LEU A 131 5.46 2.22 -4.17
CA LEU A 131 5.33 2.51 -5.59
C LEU A 131 6.65 2.21 -6.31
N GLN A 132 6.57 1.90 -7.60
CA GLN A 132 7.72 1.82 -8.48
C GLN A 132 7.54 2.79 -9.64
N GLU A 133 8.57 3.60 -9.90
CA GLU A 133 8.57 4.53 -11.02
C GLU A 133 8.56 3.78 -12.36
N ILE A 134 7.76 4.30 -13.29
CA ILE A 134 7.71 3.89 -14.69
C ILE A 134 7.77 5.14 -15.58
N LYS A 135 7.99 4.93 -16.88
CA LYS A 135 8.18 6.01 -17.86
C LYS A 135 7.15 7.15 -17.77
N HIS A 136 5.89 6.84 -17.48
CA HIS A 136 4.79 7.80 -17.43
C HIS A 136 3.95 7.70 -16.15
N GLY A 137 4.60 7.54 -14.99
CA GLY A 137 3.93 7.53 -13.69
C GLY A 137 4.52 6.48 -12.76
N HIS A 138 3.66 5.79 -12.01
CA HIS A 138 4.08 4.79 -11.04
C HIS A 138 3.22 3.55 -11.12
N TYR A 139 3.76 2.40 -10.73
CA TYR A 139 2.99 1.20 -10.40
C TYR A 139 2.90 1.05 -8.88
N LEU A 140 1.69 0.78 -8.38
CA LEU A 140 1.49 0.23 -7.04
C LEU A 140 2.09 -1.19 -7.01
N ILE A 141 3.11 -1.37 -6.17
CA ILE A 141 3.76 -2.67 -5.98
C ILE A 141 3.04 -3.46 -4.89
N THR A 142 2.83 -2.85 -3.74
CA THR A 142 2.12 -3.46 -2.60
C THR A 142 1.79 -2.40 -1.56
N ALA A 143 0.95 -2.78 -0.60
CA ALA A 143 0.73 -2.06 0.64
C ALA A 143 0.83 -3.07 1.80
N ILE A 144 1.51 -2.69 2.87
CA ILE A 144 1.81 -3.59 3.98
C ILE A 144 1.46 -2.94 5.32
N TYR A 145 0.97 -3.76 6.24
CA TYR A 145 0.90 -3.42 7.65
C TYR A 145 2.24 -3.77 8.31
N VAL A 146 2.80 -2.85 9.08
CA VAL A 146 4.15 -2.90 9.67
C VAL A 146 4.00 -3.12 11.18
N ASP A 147 3.57 -4.31 11.57
CA ASP A 147 3.34 -4.67 12.97
C ASP A 147 4.64 -4.97 13.74
N ASN A 148 5.71 -5.32 13.03
CA ASN A 148 6.97 -5.68 13.64
C ASN A 148 7.81 -4.43 14.00
N PRO A 149 8.16 -4.23 15.29
CA PRO A 149 8.92 -3.04 15.71
C PRO A 149 10.31 -2.92 15.06
N ASN A 150 10.95 -4.05 14.74
CA ASN A 150 12.23 -4.03 14.02
C ASN A 150 12.06 -3.58 12.57
N GLN A 151 10.97 -3.98 11.92
CA GLN A 151 10.63 -3.53 10.57
C GLN A 151 10.31 -2.03 10.58
N LYS A 152 9.50 -1.55 11.53
CA LYS A 152 9.22 -0.12 11.73
C LYS A 152 10.51 0.69 11.88
N ARG A 153 11.38 0.28 12.81
CA ARG A 153 12.69 0.92 13.03
C ARG A 153 13.55 0.95 11.77
N LYS A 154 13.49 -0.09 10.93
CA LYS A 154 14.22 -0.14 9.65
C LYS A 154 13.70 0.91 8.66
N HIS A 155 12.37 1.08 8.56
CA HIS A 155 11.75 2.11 7.73
C HIS A 155 12.11 3.52 8.21
N LEU A 156 12.01 3.78 9.52
CA LEU A 156 12.39 5.08 10.10
C LEU A 156 13.87 5.43 9.85
N LYS A 157 14.77 4.45 10.01
CA LYS A 157 16.19 4.64 9.68
C LYS A 157 16.40 4.92 8.20
N ALA A 158 15.70 4.22 7.31
CA ALA A 158 15.81 4.44 5.86
C ALA A 158 15.37 5.85 5.48
N HIS A 159 14.22 6.30 6.00
CA HIS A 159 13.73 7.67 5.80
C HIS A 159 14.71 8.72 6.34
N ALA A 160 15.21 8.55 7.57
CA ALA A 160 16.16 9.48 8.16
C ALA A 160 17.47 9.59 7.34
N SER A 161 17.99 8.47 6.84
CA SER A 161 19.16 8.46 5.95
C SER A 161 18.88 9.16 4.62
N TYR A 162 17.72 8.93 4.01
CA TYR A 162 17.32 9.60 2.77
C TYR A 162 17.22 11.11 2.94
N LYS A 163 16.57 11.58 4.02
CA LYS A 163 16.46 13.02 4.34
C LYS A 163 17.83 13.67 4.57
N LYS A 164 18.78 12.97 5.19
CA LYS A 164 20.15 13.48 5.35
C LYS A 164 20.92 13.60 4.03
N ALA A 165 20.64 12.70 3.08
CA ALA A 165 21.26 12.72 1.76
C ALA A 165 20.59 13.72 0.78
N ASN A 166 19.36 14.15 1.07
CA ASN A 166 18.55 15.06 0.25
C ASN A 166 17.95 16.16 1.15
N PRO A 167 18.77 17.16 1.56
CA PRO A 167 18.36 18.21 2.49
C PRO A 167 17.35 19.21 1.92
#